data_AF-A0A452H4K5-F1
#
_entry.id   AF-A0A452H4K5-F1
#
_cell.length_a   1.000
_cell.length_b   1.000
_cell.length_c   1.000
_cell.angle_alpha   90.00
_cell.angle_beta   90.00
_cell.angle_gamma   90.00
#
_symmetry.space_group_name_H-M   'P 1'
#
loop_
_entity.id
_entity.type
_entity.pdbx_description
1 polymer ?
#
loop_
_entity_poly.entity_id
_entity_poly.type
_entity_poly.pdbx_seq_one_letter_code
_entity_poly.pdbx_strand_id
1 'polypeptide(L)'
;MLKEFQIVLWFLFVFVSAIFYKLSLQSGCIFSCMPITKQFLTQEDVMSQSRSIIFVEITDRLEPPPLVSCSVESAARIYHDRPVVFFMKGLNNSTQRDSNFTSAAFSLLSAMKNVFIFPLQMETLFQETPLLPWYHKVNAAQEKYWVHVSSDASRLALIWKYGGIYMDTDVISIRPITLANFLTAEASKVSSSGVFGFPHHHWFLWDCMKDFVRNYNGRIWGNQGPILMTRRLRALCNLTNFHNVEDQSCQNISFLHPQRFYPIPYPAWRQYYKVWKRRPDFNNSFALHLWNFMNKEHKTVVAGSNTLAENLYKTYCPTTYKDLIQGTEGSGPGK
;
A
#
# COMPACT_ATOMS: atom_id res chain seq x y z
N MET A 1 -50.92 41.16 -27.27
CA MET A 1 -51.37 39.82 -26.83
C MET A 1 -50.58 38.65 -27.41
N LEU A 2 -50.63 38.30 -28.70
CA LEU A 2 -49.94 37.08 -29.20
C LEU A 2 -48.39 37.15 -29.10
N LYS A 3 -47.81 38.32 -29.39
CA LYS A 3 -46.35 38.54 -29.28
C LYS A 3 -45.83 38.51 -27.84
N GLU A 4 -46.60 39.04 -26.89
CA GLU A 4 -46.23 39.05 -25.47
C GLU A 4 -46.28 37.63 -24.88
N PHE A 5 -47.26 36.83 -25.29
CA PHE A 5 -47.33 35.41 -24.94
C PHE A 5 -46.15 34.61 -25.48
N GLN A 6 -45.72 34.87 -26.72
CA GLN A 6 -44.53 34.22 -27.29
C GLN A 6 -43.25 34.57 -26.54
N ILE A 7 -43.09 35.82 -26.13
CA ILE A 7 -41.92 36.27 -25.37
C ILE A 7 -41.87 35.57 -24.01
N VAL A 8 -43.00 35.51 -23.30
CA VAL A 8 -43.08 34.81 -22.01
C VAL A 8 -42.79 33.32 -22.15
N LEU A 9 -43.31 32.67 -23.20
CA LEU A 9 -43.06 31.26 -23.46
C LEU A 9 -41.57 30.99 -23.74
N TRP A 10 -40.91 31.91 -24.44
CA TRP A 10 -39.49 31.81 -24.77
C TRP A 10 -38.61 31.96 -23.52
N PHE A 11 -38.93 32.91 -22.64
CA PHE A 11 -38.26 33.04 -21.34
C PHE A 11 -38.46 31.81 -20.45
N LEU A 12 -39.67 31.25 -20.42
CA LEU A 12 -39.96 30.01 -19.71
C LEU A 12 -39.16 28.84 -20.26
N PHE A 13 -39.08 28.71 -21.59
CA PHE A 13 -38.31 27.65 -22.24
C PHE A 13 -36.81 27.77 -21.96
N VAL A 14 -36.23 28.97 -22.02
CA VAL A 14 -34.82 29.21 -21.71
C VAL A 14 -34.54 28.94 -20.23
N PHE A 15 -35.42 29.36 -19.33
CA PHE A 15 -35.27 29.12 -17.90
C PHE A 15 -35.34 27.62 -17.55
N VAL A 16 -36.30 26.91 -18.13
CA VAL A 16 -36.45 25.46 -17.97
C VAL A 16 -35.26 24.72 -18.58
N SER A 17 -34.80 25.13 -19.76
CA SER A 17 -33.61 24.55 -20.40
C SER A 17 -32.32 24.82 -19.61
N ALA A 18 -32.18 26.00 -19.00
CA ALA A 18 -31.06 26.32 -18.12
C ALA A 18 -31.09 25.51 -16.82
N ILE A 19 -32.28 25.25 -16.27
CA ILE A 19 -32.46 24.34 -15.13
C ILE A 19 -32.09 22.91 -15.52
N PHE A 20 -32.58 22.41 -16.66
CA PHE A 20 -32.23 21.06 -17.14
C PHE A 20 -30.74 20.94 -17.49
N TYR A 21 -30.12 21.97 -18.07
CA TYR A 21 -28.68 22.03 -18.31
C TYR A 21 -27.89 22.01 -16.99
N LYS A 22 -28.32 22.77 -15.98
CA LYS A 22 -27.70 22.77 -14.65
C LYS A 22 -27.89 21.44 -13.92
N LEU A 23 -29.07 20.82 -14.04
CA LEU A 23 -29.36 19.48 -13.52
C LEU A 23 -28.60 18.39 -14.29
N SER A 24 -28.32 18.59 -15.59
CA SER A 24 -27.50 17.69 -16.42
C SER A 24 -26.00 17.84 -16.14
N LEU A 25 -25.52 19.02 -15.75
CA LEU A 25 -24.18 19.18 -15.19
C LEU A 25 -24.07 18.57 -13.78
N GLN A 26 -25.20 18.42 -13.10
CA GLN A 26 -25.33 17.91 -11.74
C GLN A 26 -25.92 16.48 -11.70
N SER A 27 -25.97 15.78 -12.84
CA SER A 27 -26.33 14.37 -12.90
C SER A 27 -25.14 13.52 -12.46
N GLY A 28 -24.92 13.58 -11.15
CA GLY A 28 -23.98 12.74 -10.41
C GLY A 28 -24.49 12.31 -9.03
N CYS A 29 -25.57 12.90 -8.48
CA CYS A 29 -26.32 12.36 -7.33
C CYS A 29 -27.43 13.34 -6.91
N ILE A 30 -28.72 13.04 -7.16
CA ILE A 30 -29.84 13.90 -6.72
C ILE A 30 -30.61 13.31 -5.53
N PHE A 31 -30.47 12.01 -5.23
CA PHE A 31 -30.95 11.43 -3.97
C PHE A 31 -29.95 10.37 -3.47
N SER A 32 -29.39 10.60 -2.28
CA SER A 32 -28.44 9.73 -1.56
C SER A 32 -26.98 9.67 -2.07
N CYS A 33 -26.29 10.81 -2.03
CA CYS A 33 -24.84 10.78 -1.73
C CYS A 33 -24.61 11.44 -0.36
N MET A 34 -25.21 10.87 0.70
CA MET A 34 -24.53 10.98 1.98
C MET A 34 -23.28 10.11 1.86
N PRO A 35 -22.07 10.63 2.16
CA PRO A 35 -20.89 9.79 2.22
C PRO A 35 -21.18 8.69 3.23
N ILE A 36 -21.20 7.43 2.77
CA ILE A 36 -21.36 6.28 3.66
C ILE A 36 -20.24 6.39 4.68
N THR A 37 -20.61 6.56 5.95
CA THR A 37 -19.65 6.67 7.04
C THR A 37 -18.78 5.41 7.01
N LYS A 38 -17.46 5.57 7.09
CA LYS A 38 -16.44 4.49 7.10
C LYS A 38 -16.86 3.25 7.91
N GLN A 39 -17.58 3.45 9.00
CA GLN A 39 -18.08 2.43 9.90
C GLN A 39 -19.10 1.44 9.28
N PHE A 40 -19.71 1.79 8.15
CA PHE A 40 -20.70 0.95 7.45
C PHE A 40 -20.15 0.28 6.18
N LEU A 41 -18.89 0.53 5.81
CA LEU A 41 -18.29 -0.11 4.64
C LEU A 41 -17.76 -1.49 5.00
N THR A 42 -18.19 -2.51 4.26
CA THR A 42 -17.65 -3.87 4.37
C THR A 42 -16.28 -3.96 3.70
N GLN A 43 -15.55 -5.06 3.94
CA GLN A 43 -14.30 -5.33 3.23
C GLN A 43 -14.56 -5.41 1.72
N GLU A 44 -15.63 -6.08 1.29
CA GLU A 44 -16.03 -6.18 -0.11
C GLU A 44 -16.28 -4.79 -0.72
N ASP A 45 -16.99 -3.90 -0.01
CA ASP A 45 -17.27 -2.55 -0.49
C ASP A 45 -15.99 -1.76 -0.75
N VAL A 46 -15.03 -1.84 0.18
CA VAL A 46 -13.75 -1.12 0.08
C VAL A 46 -12.87 -1.70 -1.04
N MET A 47 -12.86 -3.02 -1.19
CA MET A 47 -11.96 -3.70 -2.13
C MET A 47 -12.50 -3.76 -3.57
N SER A 48 -13.80 -3.54 -3.77
CA SER A 48 -14.47 -3.58 -5.09
C SER A 48 -13.92 -2.58 -6.12
N GLN A 49 -13.23 -1.52 -5.68
CA GLN A 49 -12.80 -0.43 -6.54
C GLN A 49 -11.48 -0.69 -7.28
N SER A 50 -10.80 -1.82 -7.02
CA SER A 50 -9.52 -2.22 -7.62
C SER A 50 -8.42 -1.14 -7.72
N ARG A 51 -8.42 -0.21 -6.76
CA ARG A 51 -7.51 0.95 -6.73
C ARG A 51 -6.87 1.19 -5.36
N SER A 52 -7.06 0.26 -4.43
CA SER A 52 -6.58 0.38 -3.06
C SER A 52 -5.06 0.27 -2.96
N ILE A 53 -4.48 0.93 -1.97
CA ILE A 53 -3.10 0.68 -1.52
C ILE A 53 -3.17 -0.34 -0.40
N ILE A 54 -2.47 -1.46 -0.50
CA ILE A 54 -2.62 -2.62 0.38
C ILE A 54 -1.32 -2.88 1.13
N PHE A 55 -1.44 -2.97 2.45
CA PHE A 55 -0.38 -3.35 3.39
C PHE A 55 -0.78 -4.62 4.14
N VAL A 56 0.21 -5.37 4.61
CA VAL A 56 -0.02 -6.65 5.32
C VAL A 56 0.91 -6.79 6.53
N GLU A 57 0.34 -7.13 7.68
CA GLU A 57 1.04 -7.62 8.88
C GLU A 57 0.72 -9.10 9.07
N ILE A 58 1.74 -9.94 8.90
CA ILE A 58 1.63 -11.41 8.94
C ILE A 58 1.81 -11.96 10.36
N THR A 59 2.40 -11.20 11.27
CA THR A 59 2.56 -11.65 12.65
C THR A 59 1.27 -11.46 13.45
N ASP A 60 1.20 -12.07 14.63
CA ASP A 60 0.06 -11.89 15.54
C ASP A 60 0.13 -10.56 16.32
N ARG A 61 0.93 -9.60 15.85
CA ARG A 61 1.12 -8.29 16.47
C ARG A 61 -0.11 -7.42 16.26
N LEU A 62 -0.61 -6.85 17.37
CA LEU A 62 -1.74 -5.92 17.39
C LEU A 62 -1.33 -4.44 17.41
N GLU A 63 -0.08 -4.16 17.76
CA GLU A 63 0.46 -2.80 17.81
C GLU A 63 1.46 -2.59 16.67
N PRO A 64 1.07 -1.88 15.60
CA PRO A 64 1.98 -1.58 14.50
C PRO A 64 3.17 -0.74 14.99
N PRO A 65 4.43 -1.16 14.70
CA PRO A 65 5.60 -0.35 15.02
C PRO A 65 5.56 1.02 14.32
N PRO A 66 6.31 2.01 14.79
CA PRO A 66 6.31 3.34 14.18
C PRO A 66 6.61 3.37 12.68
N LEU A 67 7.44 2.46 12.17
CA LEU A 67 7.71 2.36 10.72
C LEU A 67 6.53 1.83 9.93
N VAL A 68 5.78 0.88 10.49
CA VAL A 68 4.55 0.36 9.89
C VAL A 68 3.49 1.46 9.90
N SER A 69 3.28 2.12 11.03
CA SER A 69 2.35 3.25 11.14
C SER A 69 2.68 4.39 10.17
N CYS A 70 3.97 4.72 10.03
CA CYS A 70 4.41 5.75 9.10
C CYS A 70 4.18 5.34 7.64
N SER A 71 4.38 4.06 7.30
CA SER A 71 4.14 3.55 5.94
C SER A 71 2.66 3.68 5.57
N VAL A 72 1.75 3.28 6.46
CA VAL A 72 0.30 3.40 6.26
C VAL A 72 -0.16 4.86 6.25
N GLU A 73 0.29 5.68 7.20
CA GLU A 73 -0.07 7.10 7.27
C GLU A 73 0.42 7.86 6.04
N SER A 74 1.68 7.66 5.63
CA SER A 74 2.23 8.34 4.46
C SER A 74 1.48 7.97 3.19
N ALA A 75 1.11 6.71 2.99
CA ALA A 75 0.25 6.32 1.89
C ALA A 75 -1.12 7.01 1.98
N ALA A 76 -1.76 7.02 3.13
CA ALA A 76 -3.07 7.65 3.30
C ALA A 76 -3.05 9.16 3.05
N ARG A 77 -1.93 9.83 3.36
CA ARG A 77 -1.70 11.24 3.06
C ARG A 77 -1.34 11.51 1.60
N ILE A 78 -0.72 10.57 0.90
CA ILE A 78 -0.39 10.74 -0.53
C ILE A 78 -1.58 10.40 -1.43
N TYR A 79 -2.39 9.41 -1.05
CA TYR A 79 -3.51 8.88 -1.83
C TYR A 79 -4.86 9.26 -1.21
N HIS A 80 -5.18 10.56 -1.19
CA HIS A 80 -6.40 11.08 -0.55
C HIS A 80 -7.71 10.52 -1.10
N ASP A 81 -7.73 10.11 -2.37
CA ASP A 81 -8.90 9.66 -3.09
C ASP A 81 -9.04 8.14 -3.14
N ARG A 82 -8.10 7.38 -2.56
CA ARG A 82 -8.06 5.91 -2.61
C ARG A 82 -8.14 5.30 -1.21
N PRO A 83 -8.77 4.13 -1.06
CA PRO A 83 -8.65 3.35 0.16
C PRO A 83 -7.21 2.88 0.38
N VAL A 84 -6.72 3.06 1.60
CA VAL A 84 -5.50 2.44 2.11
C VAL A 84 -5.93 1.33 3.06
N VAL A 85 -5.63 0.09 2.70
CA VAL A 85 -6.11 -1.10 3.41
C VAL A 85 -4.94 -1.78 4.09
N PHE A 86 -5.04 -1.97 5.39
CA PHE A 86 -4.04 -2.64 6.20
C PHE A 86 -4.60 -3.93 6.77
N PHE A 87 -4.20 -5.05 6.21
CA PHE A 87 -4.58 -6.37 6.68
C PHE A 87 -3.66 -6.82 7.81
N MET A 88 -4.22 -7.25 8.94
CA MET A 88 -3.45 -7.73 10.09
C MET A 88 -3.91 -9.12 10.50
N LYS A 89 -2.99 -10.09 10.57
CA LYS A 89 -3.30 -11.47 10.96
C LYS A 89 -3.68 -11.59 12.44
N GLY A 90 -3.03 -10.81 13.31
CA GLY A 90 -3.35 -10.81 14.74
C GLY A 90 -4.78 -10.35 15.07
N LEU A 91 -5.43 -9.61 14.16
CA LEU A 91 -6.80 -9.17 14.35
C LEU A 91 -7.79 -10.31 14.11
N ASN A 92 -8.78 -10.39 14.99
CA ASN A 92 -9.94 -11.28 14.87
C ASN A 92 -11.22 -10.49 15.21
N ASN A 93 -12.37 -11.06 14.91
CA ASN A 93 -13.67 -10.38 15.09
C ASN A 93 -13.96 -9.98 16.56
N SER A 94 -13.28 -10.59 17.54
CA SER A 94 -13.38 -10.22 18.96
C SER A 94 -12.47 -9.04 19.33
N THR A 95 -11.21 -9.04 18.88
CA THR A 95 -10.24 -7.95 19.14
C THR A 95 -10.61 -6.63 18.47
N GLN A 96 -11.35 -6.66 17.36
CA GLN A 96 -11.90 -5.44 16.74
C GLN A 96 -13.01 -4.79 17.59
N ARG A 97 -13.64 -5.56 18.49
CA ARG A 97 -14.75 -5.13 19.35
C ARG A 97 -14.30 -4.79 20.77
N ASP A 98 -13.13 -5.26 21.19
CA ASP A 98 -12.58 -4.97 22.52
C ASP A 98 -12.03 -3.54 22.57
N SER A 99 -12.81 -2.63 23.16
CA SER A 99 -12.43 -1.24 23.44
C SER A 99 -11.14 -1.09 24.26
N ASN A 100 -10.71 -2.17 24.94
CA ASN A 100 -9.49 -2.21 25.77
C ASN A 100 -8.18 -2.41 24.98
N PHE A 101 -8.24 -2.80 23.70
CA PHE A 101 -7.07 -3.13 22.88
C PHE A 101 -6.74 -2.08 21.80
N THR A 102 -6.84 -0.79 22.15
CA THR A 102 -6.49 0.31 21.23
C THR A 102 -5.09 0.85 21.50
N SER A 103 -4.08 0.28 20.82
CA SER A 103 -2.74 0.89 20.80
C SER A 103 -2.79 2.29 20.18
N ALA A 104 -1.87 3.18 20.56
CA ALA A 104 -1.80 4.53 19.97
C ALA A 104 -1.68 4.48 18.44
N ALA A 105 -0.92 3.51 17.92
CA ALA A 105 -0.78 3.22 16.50
C ALA A 105 -2.11 2.80 15.86
N PHE A 106 -2.86 1.89 16.49
CA PHE A 106 -4.15 1.47 15.95
C PHE A 106 -5.17 2.62 15.94
N SER A 107 -5.21 3.41 17.03
CA SER A 107 -6.10 4.57 17.16
C SER A 107 -5.82 5.63 16.11
N LEU A 108 -4.55 6.00 15.89
CA LEU A 108 -4.19 7.04 14.92
C LEU A 108 -4.53 6.59 13.49
N LEU A 109 -4.23 5.34 13.13
CA LEU A 109 -4.50 4.82 11.79
C LEU A 109 -6.02 4.69 11.55
N SER A 110 -6.76 4.21 12.54
CA SER A 110 -8.22 4.07 12.47
C SER A 110 -8.93 5.43 12.39
N ALA A 111 -8.34 6.50 12.90
CA ALA A 111 -8.89 7.85 12.79
C ALA A 111 -8.77 8.45 11.38
N MET A 112 -7.89 7.92 10.52
CA MET A 112 -7.73 8.42 9.15
C MET A 112 -8.92 8.01 8.27
N LYS A 113 -9.44 8.98 7.48
CA LYS A 113 -10.68 8.81 6.72
C LYS A 113 -10.62 7.70 5.67
N ASN A 114 -9.46 7.52 5.05
CA ASN A 114 -9.24 6.56 3.96
C ASN A 114 -8.43 5.33 4.37
N VAL A 115 -8.13 5.13 5.66
CA VAL A 115 -7.42 3.92 6.14
C VAL A 115 -8.40 2.89 6.66
N PHE A 116 -8.38 1.67 6.15
CA PHE A 116 -9.23 0.57 6.59
C PHE A 116 -8.37 -0.55 7.13
N ILE A 117 -8.67 -1.02 8.34
CA ILE A 117 -7.92 -2.09 8.98
C ILE A 117 -8.82 -3.33 9.04
N PHE A 118 -8.37 -4.44 8.46
CA PHE A 118 -9.14 -5.68 8.36
C PHE A 118 -8.34 -6.88 8.88
N PRO A 119 -9.01 -7.92 9.41
CA PRO A 119 -8.35 -9.16 9.78
C PRO A 119 -7.81 -9.88 8.54
N LEU A 120 -6.62 -10.46 8.63
CA LEU A 120 -6.04 -11.29 7.57
C LEU A 120 -6.29 -12.77 7.83
N GLN A 121 -7.31 -13.32 7.17
CA GLN A 121 -7.62 -14.75 7.21
C GLN A 121 -6.95 -15.47 6.02
N MET A 122 -5.75 -16.04 6.24
CA MET A 122 -4.96 -16.66 5.16
C MET A 122 -5.69 -17.77 4.42
N GLU A 123 -6.43 -18.62 5.14
CA GLU A 123 -7.23 -19.70 4.55
C GLU A 123 -8.23 -19.14 3.52
N THR A 124 -9.03 -18.17 3.92
CA THR A 124 -10.00 -17.48 3.06
C THR A 124 -9.30 -16.73 1.92
N LEU A 125 -8.18 -16.07 2.19
CA LEU A 125 -7.41 -15.35 1.18
C LEU A 125 -6.93 -16.28 0.06
N PHE A 126 -6.52 -17.51 0.40
CA PHE A 126 -5.97 -18.43 -0.60
C PHE A 126 -7.03 -19.24 -1.33
N GLN A 127 -8.30 -19.22 -0.90
CA GLN A 127 -9.39 -19.85 -1.64
C GLN A 127 -9.41 -19.43 -3.11
N GLU A 128 -9.64 -20.39 -4.00
CA GLU A 128 -9.68 -20.19 -5.46
C GLU A 128 -8.36 -19.69 -6.06
N THR A 129 -7.24 -19.86 -5.35
CA THR A 129 -5.90 -19.58 -5.87
C THR A 129 -5.05 -20.86 -5.89
N PRO A 130 -3.96 -20.89 -6.68
CA PRO A 130 -3.01 -21.99 -6.65
C PRO A 130 -2.35 -22.19 -5.28
N LEU A 131 -2.39 -21.17 -4.40
CA LEU A 131 -1.70 -21.18 -3.11
C LEU A 131 -2.40 -22.02 -2.05
N LEU A 132 -3.72 -22.26 -2.14
CA LEU A 132 -4.44 -22.98 -1.07
C LEU A 132 -3.90 -24.40 -0.82
N PRO A 133 -3.70 -25.26 -1.85
CA PRO A 133 -3.13 -26.59 -1.62
C PRO A 133 -1.71 -26.54 -1.04
N TRP A 134 -0.92 -25.53 -1.41
CA TRP A 134 0.40 -25.31 -0.82
C TRP A 134 0.29 -24.96 0.66
N TYR A 135 -0.60 -24.04 1.00
CA TYR A 135 -0.82 -23.58 2.36
C TYR A 135 -1.27 -24.71 3.29
N HIS A 136 -2.11 -25.63 2.81
CA HIS A 136 -2.51 -26.83 3.58
C HIS A 136 -1.38 -27.84 3.79
N LYS A 137 -0.43 -27.89 2.86
CA LYS A 137 0.67 -28.88 2.89
C LYS A 137 1.89 -28.39 3.66
N VAL A 138 2.16 -27.09 3.66
CA VAL A 138 3.37 -26.53 4.26
C VAL A 138 3.30 -26.60 5.79
N ASN A 139 4.38 -27.06 6.42
CA ASN A 139 4.50 -27.03 7.87
C ASN A 139 5.17 -25.71 8.30
N ALA A 140 4.35 -24.70 8.60
CA ALA A 140 4.81 -23.38 9.01
C ALA A 140 5.83 -23.40 10.16
N ALA A 141 5.69 -24.32 11.11
CA ALA A 141 6.60 -24.43 12.27
C ALA A 141 8.03 -24.87 11.89
N GLN A 142 8.20 -25.50 10.73
CA GLN A 142 9.50 -25.94 10.21
C GLN A 142 10.13 -24.93 9.23
N GLU A 143 9.43 -23.83 8.92
CA GLU A 143 9.85 -22.86 7.92
C GLU A 143 10.66 -21.72 8.54
N LYS A 144 11.96 -21.67 8.23
CA LYS A 144 12.88 -20.62 8.72
C LYS A 144 12.41 -19.20 8.37
N TYR A 145 11.83 -19.04 7.18
CA TYR A 145 11.40 -17.74 6.65
C TYR A 145 9.88 -17.65 6.53
N TRP A 146 9.12 -18.38 7.37
CA TRP A 146 7.67 -18.47 7.30
C TRP A 146 6.99 -17.11 7.14
N VAL A 147 7.34 -16.12 7.98
CA VAL A 147 6.75 -14.77 7.95
C VAL A 147 6.94 -14.10 6.58
N HIS A 148 8.11 -14.26 5.96
CA HIS A 148 8.39 -13.67 4.64
C HIS A 148 7.67 -14.41 3.52
N VAL A 149 7.75 -15.75 3.54
CA VAL A 149 7.14 -16.61 2.52
C VAL A 149 5.62 -16.48 2.52
N SER A 150 5.00 -16.47 3.70
CA SER A 150 3.55 -16.24 3.80
C SER A 150 3.17 -14.80 3.43
N SER A 151 4.00 -13.81 3.72
CA SER A 151 3.81 -12.43 3.21
C SER A 151 3.87 -12.35 1.68
N ASP A 152 4.82 -13.06 1.04
CA ASP A 152 4.93 -13.16 -0.42
C ASP A 152 3.70 -13.86 -1.04
N ALA A 153 3.18 -14.91 -0.39
CA ALA A 153 1.94 -15.55 -0.81
C ALA A 153 0.74 -14.59 -0.68
N SER A 154 0.61 -13.92 0.47
CA SER A 154 -0.51 -13.02 0.76
C SER A 154 -0.56 -11.82 -0.18
N ARG A 155 0.57 -11.16 -0.46
CA ARG A 155 0.61 -10.01 -1.38
C ARG A 155 0.22 -10.39 -2.80
N LEU A 156 0.64 -11.57 -3.28
CA LEU A 156 0.25 -12.09 -4.59
C LEU A 156 -1.26 -12.34 -4.65
N ALA A 157 -1.80 -13.04 -3.65
CA ALA A 157 -3.23 -13.37 -3.59
C ALA A 157 -4.11 -12.11 -3.46
N LEU A 158 -3.73 -11.15 -2.62
CA LEU A 158 -4.49 -9.92 -2.40
C LEU A 158 -4.59 -9.09 -3.68
N ILE A 159 -3.47 -8.85 -4.37
CA ILE A 159 -3.49 -8.07 -5.61
C ILE A 159 -4.14 -8.85 -6.74
N TRP A 160 -4.01 -10.18 -6.79
CA TRP A 160 -4.75 -10.97 -7.77
C TRP A 160 -6.27 -10.93 -7.51
N LYS A 161 -6.74 -11.02 -6.27
CA LYS A 161 -8.19 -10.99 -5.98
C LYS A 161 -8.80 -9.60 -6.17
N TYR A 162 -8.12 -8.58 -5.69
CA TYR A 162 -8.71 -7.25 -5.56
C TYR A 162 -8.11 -6.20 -6.49
N GLY A 163 -6.93 -6.45 -7.06
CA GLY A 163 -6.17 -5.43 -7.78
C GLY A 163 -5.61 -4.36 -6.84
N GLY A 164 -5.10 -3.29 -7.43
CA GLY A 164 -4.52 -2.15 -6.70
C GLY A 164 -3.00 -2.26 -6.60
N ILE A 165 -2.44 -1.68 -5.53
CA ILE A 165 -0.99 -1.58 -5.32
C ILE A 165 -0.64 -2.18 -3.96
N TYR A 166 0.28 -3.13 -3.94
CA TYR A 166 0.89 -3.62 -2.71
C TYR A 166 2.11 -2.78 -2.35
N MET A 167 2.30 -2.52 -1.06
CA MET A 167 3.52 -1.94 -0.50
C MET A 167 3.92 -2.69 0.78
N ASP A 168 5.21 -2.98 0.94
CA ASP A 168 5.77 -3.44 2.21
C ASP A 168 5.54 -2.38 3.30
N THR A 169 5.49 -2.82 4.56
CA THR A 169 5.26 -1.97 5.74
C THR A 169 6.50 -1.19 6.22
N ASP A 170 7.51 -1.08 5.35
CA ASP A 170 8.71 -0.25 5.50
C ASP A 170 8.92 0.69 4.29
N VAL A 171 7.83 1.00 3.58
CA VAL A 171 7.78 1.92 2.44
C VAL A 171 7.09 3.23 2.83
N ILE A 172 7.82 4.34 2.82
CA ILE A 172 7.28 5.68 3.06
C ILE A 172 6.88 6.31 1.72
N SER A 173 5.59 6.54 1.52
CA SER A 173 5.06 7.19 0.29
C SER A 173 5.38 8.68 0.29
N ILE A 174 5.87 9.19 -0.85
CA ILE A 174 6.22 10.60 -1.01
C ILE A 174 5.55 11.28 -2.20
N ARG A 175 5.10 10.51 -3.20
CA ARG A 175 4.33 10.96 -4.39
C ARG A 175 3.40 9.85 -4.90
N PRO A 176 2.26 10.19 -5.54
CA PRO A 176 1.33 9.19 -6.03
C PRO A 176 1.88 8.44 -7.25
N ILE A 177 1.63 7.14 -7.30
CA ILE A 177 1.87 6.28 -8.47
C ILE A 177 0.65 6.37 -9.40
N THR A 178 0.89 6.68 -10.66
CA THR A 178 -0.16 6.79 -11.69
C THR A 178 -0.36 5.50 -12.50
N LEU A 179 0.52 4.51 -12.29
CA LEU A 179 0.53 3.25 -13.03
C LEU A 179 -0.36 2.19 -12.36
N ALA A 180 -1.01 1.38 -13.18
CA ALA A 180 -1.88 0.29 -12.74
C ALA A 180 -1.30 -1.12 -12.99
N ASN A 181 -0.32 -1.24 -13.89
CA ASN A 181 0.30 -2.51 -14.28
C ASN A 181 1.82 -2.38 -14.25
N PHE A 182 2.44 -2.67 -13.11
CA PHE A 182 3.86 -2.46 -12.91
C PHE A 182 4.51 -3.39 -11.87
N LEU A 183 5.79 -3.65 -12.11
CA LEU A 183 6.74 -4.22 -11.15
C LEU A 183 7.82 -3.19 -10.86
N THR A 184 8.52 -3.36 -9.73
CA THR A 184 9.61 -2.47 -9.34
C THR A 184 10.93 -3.23 -9.30
N ALA A 185 11.99 -2.61 -9.77
CA ALA A 185 13.33 -3.17 -9.70
C ALA A 185 14.01 -2.77 -8.38
N GLU A 186 14.61 -3.72 -7.67
CA GLU A 186 15.52 -3.40 -6.56
C GLU A 186 16.97 -3.21 -7.05
N ALA A 187 17.29 -3.77 -8.22
CA ALA A 187 18.56 -3.58 -8.92
C ALA A 187 18.39 -3.86 -10.42
N SER A 188 19.44 -3.59 -11.21
CA SER A 188 19.43 -3.94 -12.64
C SER A 188 19.13 -5.42 -12.84
N LYS A 189 18.14 -5.73 -13.69
CA LYS A 189 17.69 -7.09 -14.02
C LYS A 189 17.14 -7.88 -12.82
N VAL A 190 16.83 -7.24 -11.69
CA VAL A 190 16.28 -7.87 -10.49
C VAL A 190 15.03 -7.13 -10.06
N SER A 191 13.91 -7.82 -10.09
CA SER A 191 12.64 -7.33 -9.57
C SER A 191 12.60 -7.49 -8.06
N SER A 192 12.01 -6.53 -7.37
CA SER A 192 11.55 -6.69 -6.00
C SER A 192 10.18 -7.39 -5.96
N SER A 193 9.76 -7.79 -4.76
CA SER A 193 8.36 -8.11 -4.43
C SER A 193 7.75 -7.13 -3.41
N GLY A 194 8.48 -6.08 -3.03
CA GLY A 194 8.06 -5.16 -1.96
C GLY A 194 7.09 -4.07 -2.42
N VAL A 195 7.07 -3.73 -3.71
CA VAL A 195 6.07 -2.83 -4.28
C VAL A 195 5.72 -3.28 -5.69
N PHE A 196 4.44 -3.48 -5.97
CA PHE A 196 3.93 -3.76 -7.32
C PHE A 196 2.44 -3.46 -7.40
N GLY A 197 1.92 -3.28 -8.61
CA GLY A 197 0.49 -3.03 -8.82
C GLY A 197 -0.02 -3.67 -10.10
N PHE A 198 -1.21 -4.27 -10.02
CA PHE A 198 -1.90 -4.90 -11.14
C PHE A 198 -3.41 -4.71 -11.02
N PRO A 199 -4.15 -4.77 -12.14
CA PRO A 199 -5.60 -5.00 -12.11
C PRO A 199 -5.94 -6.33 -11.42
N HIS A 200 -7.16 -6.44 -10.90
CA HIS A 200 -7.65 -7.71 -10.37
C HIS A 200 -7.65 -8.80 -11.46
N HIS A 201 -7.44 -10.04 -11.05
CA HIS A 201 -7.30 -11.25 -11.86
C HIS A 201 -6.20 -11.20 -12.94
N HIS A 202 -5.19 -10.34 -12.78
CA HIS A 202 -4.13 -10.23 -13.78
C HIS A 202 -3.33 -11.55 -13.93
N TRP A 203 -3.21 -12.01 -15.19
CA TRP A 203 -2.62 -13.31 -15.54
C TRP A 203 -1.19 -13.49 -15.01
N PHE A 204 -0.40 -12.41 -14.96
CA PHE A 204 0.98 -12.47 -14.44
C PHE A 204 1.03 -12.95 -12.99
N LEU A 205 0.12 -12.46 -12.14
CA LEU A 205 0.06 -12.85 -10.74
C LEU A 205 -0.42 -14.29 -10.55
N TRP A 206 -1.34 -14.76 -11.41
CA TRP A 206 -1.74 -16.17 -11.44
C TRP A 206 -0.56 -17.09 -11.77
N ASP A 207 0.22 -16.71 -12.79
CA ASP A 207 1.44 -17.41 -13.16
C ASP A 207 2.51 -17.37 -12.07
N CYS A 208 2.65 -16.25 -11.37
CA CYS A 208 3.48 -16.13 -10.18
C CYS A 208 3.04 -17.12 -9.09
N MET A 209 1.74 -17.23 -8.79
CA MET A 209 1.24 -18.16 -7.78
C MET A 209 1.41 -19.64 -8.18
N LYS A 210 1.21 -20.00 -9.46
CA LYS A 210 1.51 -21.37 -9.94
C LYS A 210 2.99 -21.69 -9.79
N ASP A 211 3.83 -20.75 -10.16
CA ASP A 211 5.27 -20.89 -10.09
C ASP A 211 5.78 -20.91 -8.63
N PHE A 212 5.16 -20.13 -7.74
CA PHE A 212 5.36 -20.18 -6.30
C PHE A 212 5.24 -21.62 -5.82
N VAL A 213 4.12 -22.29 -6.11
CA VAL A 213 3.90 -23.66 -5.64
C VAL A 213 4.85 -24.65 -6.28
N ARG A 214 5.06 -24.55 -7.60
CA ARG A 214 5.90 -25.49 -8.35
C ARG A 214 7.37 -25.43 -7.95
N ASN A 215 7.88 -24.23 -7.70
CA ASN A 215 9.28 -23.97 -7.40
C ASN A 215 9.48 -23.55 -5.94
N TYR A 216 8.64 -24.07 -5.05
CA TYR A 216 8.66 -23.74 -3.64
C TYR A 216 9.99 -24.13 -2.99
N ASN A 217 10.63 -23.17 -2.33
CA ASN A 217 11.81 -23.39 -1.50
C ASN A 217 11.84 -22.40 -0.33
N GLY A 218 11.17 -22.74 0.77
CA GLY A 218 11.11 -21.92 1.98
C GLY A 218 12.44 -21.78 2.75
N ARG A 219 13.48 -22.53 2.36
CA ARG A 219 14.84 -22.40 2.94
C ARG A 219 15.58 -21.16 2.44
N ILE A 220 15.13 -20.54 1.35
CA ILE A 220 15.77 -19.36 0.75
C ILE A 220 14.81 -18.18 0.89
N TRP A 221 15.22 -17.17 1.69
CA TRP A 221 14.41 -16.00 2.04
C TRP A 221 13.68 -15.35 0.85
N GLY A 222 14.40 -15.10 -0.24
CA GLY A 222 13.85 -14.39 -1.41
C GLY A 222 13.27 -15.27 -2.51
N ASN A 223 13.23 -16.61 -2.34
CA ASN A 223 12.84 -17.52 -3.43
C ASN A 223 11.41 -17.26 -3.90
N GLN A 224 10.51 -16.91 -2.99
CA GLN A 224 9.10 -16.70 -3.28
C GLN A 224 8.69 -15.23 -3.46
N GLY A 225 9.61 -14.31 -3.17
CA GLY A 225 9.44 -12.88 -3.38
C GLY A 225 10.25 -12.40 -4.58
N PRO A 226 11.35 -11.66 -4.38
CA PRO A 226 12.09 -11.00 -5.47
C PRO A 226 12.63 -11.97 -6.52
N ILE A 227 13.09 -13.17 -6.13
CA ILE A 227 13.59 -14.17 -7.08
C ILE A 227 12.45 -14.72 -7.94
N LEU A 228 11.25 -14.89 -7.37
CA LEU A 228 10.04 -15.30 -8.09
C LEU A 228 9.65 -14.25 -9.12
N MET A 229 9.49 -13.01 -8.70
CA MET A 229 9.13 -11.91 -9.60
C MET A 229 10.16 -11.79 -10.74
N THR A 230 11.45 -11.89 -10.41
CA THR A 230 12.54 -11.83 -11.38
C THR A 230 12.50 -12.98 -12.38
N ARG A 231 12.34 -14.25 -11.93
CA ARG A 231 12.32 -15.40 -12.86
C ARG A 231 11.09 -15.39 -13.75
N ARG A 232 9.93 -14.97 -13.23
CA ARG A 232 8.70 -14.83 -14.02
C ARG A 232 8.81 -13.73 -15.06
N LEU A 233 9.36 -12.59 -14.68
CA LEU A 233 9.57 -11.49 -15.62
C LEU A 233 10.60 -11.86 -16.71
N ARG A 234 11.70 -12.54 -16.35
CA ARG A 234 12.70 -13.04 -17.31
C ARG A 234 12.16 -14.09 -18.28
N ALA A 235 11.20 -14.89 -17.85
CA ALA A 235 10.54 -15.86 -18.74
C ALA A 235 9.70 -15.17 -19.83
N LEU A 236 9.34 -13.90 -19.65
CA LEU A 236 8.54 -13.11 -20.59
C LEU A 236 9.40 -12.18 -21.45
N CYS A 237 10.46 -11.60 -20.86
CA CYS A 237 11.29 -10.58 -21.50
C CYS A 237 12.77 -10.74 -21.16
N ASN A 238 13.63 -10.36 -22.10
CA ASN A 238 15.06 -10.27 -21.86
C ASN A 238 15.38 -9.01 -21.03
N LEU A 239 15.55 -9.16 -19.72
CA LEU A 239 15.87 -8.05 -18.82
C LEU A 239 17.29 -7.52 -19.07
N THR A 240 17.37 -6.24 -19.43
CA THR A 240 18.61 -5.51 -19.67
C THR A 240 18.93 -4.58 -18.50
N ASN A 241 20.13 -4.02 -18.48
CA ASN A 241 20.43 -2.95 -17.53
C ASN A 241 19.59 -1.72 -17.89
N PHE A 242 19.22 -0.94 -16.89
CA PHE A 242 18.54 0.32 -17.13
C PHE A 242 19.47 1.33 -17.79
N HIS A 243 18.92 2.17 -18.67
CA HIS A 243 19.62 3.30 -19.26
C HIS A 243 19.19 4.57 -18.52
N ASN A 244 20.15 5.30 -17.96
CA ASN A 244 19.89 6.47 -17.10
C ASN A 244 18.88 6.17 -15.97
N VAL A 245 17.74 6.85 -15.98
CA VAL A 245 16.64 6.73 -15.01
C VAL A 245 15.32 6.33 -15.68
N GLU A 246 15.42 5.78 -16.89
CA GLU A 246 14.28 5.36 -17.69
C GLU A 246 13.71 4.04 -17.15
N ASP A 247 12.40 3.94 -17.12
CA ASP A 247 11.70 2.70 -16.82
C ASP A 247 11.70 1.79 -18.06
N GLN A 248 11.67 0.48 -17.85
CA GLN A 248 11.56 -0.51 -18.93
C GLN A 248 10.11 -0.98 -19.08
N SER A 249 9.80 -1.69 -20.18
CA SER A 249 8.49 -2.32 -20.38
C SER A 249 8.66 -3.77 -20.80
N CYS A 250 7.77 -4.64 -20.31
CA CYS A 250 7.72 -6.05 -20.62
C CYS A 250 6.28 -6.50 -20.82
N GLN A 251 5.85 -6.78 -22.05
CA GLN A 251 4.49 -7.27 -22.35
C GLN A 251 3.38 -6.44 -21.66
N ASN A 252 3.43 -5.12 -21.81
CA ASN A 252 2.54 -4.13 -21.16
C ASN A 252 2.65 -4.02 -19.63
N ILE A 253 3.63 -4.68 -19.00
CA ILE A 253 4.01 -4.47 -17.61
C ILE A 253 5.13 -3.43 -17.55
N SER A 254 4.90 -2.32 -16.86
CA SER A 254 5.96 -1.34 -16.61
C SER A 254 6.96 -1.90 -15.60
N PHE A 255 8.24 -1.97 -15.94
CA PHE A 255 9.29 -2.41 -15.03
C PHE A 255 10.09 -1.19 -14.57
N LEU A 256 9.80 -0.75 -13.36
CA LEU A 256 10.22 0.55 -12.85
C LEU A 256 11.67 0.54 -12.35
N HIS A 257 12.39 1.61 -12.67
CA HIS A 257 13.77 1.84 -12.27
C HIS A 257 13.92 1.84 -10.74
N PRO A 258 15.05 1.35 -10.17
CA PRO A 258 15.25 1.34 -8.72
C PRO A 258 15.08 2.70 -8.05
N GLN A 259 15.37 3.82 -8.73
CA GLN A 259 15.13 5.16 -8.16
C GLN A 259 13.66 5.45 -7.82
N ARG A 260 12.68 4.71 -8.37
CA ARG A 260 11.26 4.91 -8.05
C ARG A 260 10.92 4.57 -6.60
N PHE A 261 11.57 3.55 -6.03
CA PHE A 261 11.25 3.00 -4.69
C PHE A 261 12.47 2.68 -3.82
N TYR A 262 13.62 2.47 -4.44
CA TYR A 262 14.88 2.02 -3.84
C TYR A 262 16.05 2.98 -4.16
N PRO A 263 15.89 4.33 -4.05
CA PRO A 263 16.96 5.26 -4.39
C PRO A 263 18.19 5.15 -3.46
N ILE A 264 18.00 4.62 -2.25
CA ILE A 264 19.08 4.15 -1.39
C ILE A 264 19.04 2.61 -1.44
N PRO A 265 20.02 1.93 -2.03
CA PRO A 265 19.99 0.49 -2.19
C PRO A 265 20.24 -0.24 -0.86
N TYR A 266 19.84 -1.51 -0.77
CA TYR A 266 19.90 -2.28 0.48
C TYR A 266 21.29 -2.32 1.15
N PRO A 267 22.46 -2.33 0.45
CA PRO A 267 23.76 -2.29 1.15
C PRO A 267 24.00 -0.97 1.89
N ALA A 268 23.32 0.10 1.45
CA ALA A 268 23.42 1.45 1.97
C ALA A 268 22.26 1.82 2.91
N TRP A 269 21.44 0.87 3.40
CA TRP A 269 20.28 1.13 4.26
C TRP A 269 20.58 2.06 5.46
N ARG A 270 21.80 1.98 6.03
CA ARG A 270 22.24 2.83 7.16
C ARG A 270 22.19 4.32 6.86
N GLN A 271 22.17 4.72 5.59
CA GLN A 271 22.07 6.12 5.16
C GLN A 271 20.74 6.79 5.58
N TYR A 272 19.68 6.02 5.81
CA TYR A 272 18.43 6.53 6.37
C TYR A 272 18.61 7.05 7.81
N TYR A 273 19.55 6.48 8.57
CA TYR A 273 19.75 6.81 9.98
C TYR A 273 20.96 7.73 10.20
N LYS A 274 21.37 8.49 9.18
CA LYS A 274 22.44 9.50 9.24
C LYS A 274 21.88 10.90 9.05
N VAL A 275 22.57 11.88 9.61
CA VAL A 275 22.31 13.31 9.35
C VAL A 275 22.89 13.68 7.99
N TRP A 276 22.09 14.35 7.17
CA TRP A 276 22.50 14.81 5.84
C TRP A 276 22.67 16.32 5.84
N LYS A 277 23.85 16.81 5.43
CA LYS A 277 24.09 18.26 5.25
C LYS A 277 23.20 18.84 4.14
N ARG A 278 23.00 18.07 3.07
CA ARG A 278 22.07 18.34 1.98
C ARG A 278 21.20 17.11 1.80
N ARG A 279 19.88 17.25 1.86
CA ARG A 279 18.95 16.12 1.68
C ARG A 279 19.17 15.47 0.30
N PRO A 280 19.16 14.13 0.20
CA PRO A 280 19.17 13.47 -1.09
C PRO A 280 18.01 13.95 -1.95
N ASP A 281 18.24 14.06 -3.25
CA ASP A 281 17.18 14.35 -4.21
C ASP A 281 16.40 13.06 -4.50
N PHE A 282 15.11 13.08 -4.18
CA PHE A 282 14.16 12.00 -4.47
C PHE A 282 13.18 12.37 -5.58
N ASN A 283 13.50 13.33 -6.45
CA ASN A 283 12.63 13.80 -7.54
C ASN A 283 12.06 12.70 -8.42
N ASN A 284 12.82 11.63 -8.61
CA ASN A 284 12.44 10.46 -9.40
C ASN A 284 11.66 9.40 -8.61
N SER A 285 11.44 9.58 -7.30
CA SER A 285 10.88 8.57 -6.41
C SER A 285 9.39 8.78 -6.12
N PHE A 286 8.63 7.70 -6.10
CA PHE A 286 7.25 7.67 -5.61
C PHE A 286 7.19 7.37 -4.11
N ALA A 287 8.09 6.52 -3.64
CA ALA A 287 8.22 6.17 -2.23
C ALA A 287 9.66 5.76 -1.91
N LEU A 288 9.95 5.51 -0.63
CA LEU A 288 11.27 5.12 -0.14
C LEU A 288 11.14 3.85 0.71
N HIS A 289 11.77 2.77 0.27
CA HIS A 289 11.89 1.52 1.04
C HIS A 289 13.07 1.61 2.02
N LEU A 290 12.80 1.38 3.31
CA LEU A 290 13.76 1.58 4.40
C LEU A 290 14.54 0.31 4.77
N TRP A 291 14.31 -0.81 4.07
CA TRP A 291 15.03 -2.07 4.22
C TRP A 291 15.01 -2.61 5.66
N ASN A 292 13.84 -2.67 6.30
CA ASN A 292 13.72 -3.06 7.71
C ASN A 292 14.34 -4.44 7.99
N PHE A 293 14.26 -5.38 7.05
CA PHE A 293 14.92 -6.69 7.17
C PHE A 293 16.45 -6.60 7.30
N MET A 294 17.07 -5.61 6.64
CA MET A 294 18.52 -5.38 6.66
C MET A 294 19.00 -4.71 7.95
N ASN A 295 18.10 -4.02 8.67
CA ASN A 295 18.39 -3.33 9.92
C ASN A 295 18.52 -4.31 11.11
N LYS A 296 19.57 -5.15 11.08
CA LYS A 296 19.91 -6.06 12.19
C LYS A 296 20.45 -5.33 13.43
N GLU A 297 20.73 -4.04 13.30
CA GLU A 297 21.20 -3.17 14.39
C GLU A 297 20.05 -2.53 15.18
N HIS A 298 18.79 -2.78 14.79
CA HIS A 298 17.61 -2.22 15.43
C HIS A 298 17.63 -0.69 15.54
N LYS A 299 18.19 -0.01 14.53
CA LYS A 299 18.16 1.47 14.49
C LYS A 299 16.71 1.95 14.39
N THR A 300 16.35 2.88 15.26
CA THR A 300 15.02 3.49 15.31
C THR A 300 15.09 4.97 14.93
N VAL A 301 13.93 5.56 14.63
CA VAL A 301 13.79 7.01 14.50
C VAL A 301 13.81 7.61 15.90
N VAL A 302 14.62 8.64 16.10
CA VAL A 302 14.78 9.33 17.39
C VAL A 302 14.42 10.80 17.20
N ALA A 303 13.55 11.35 18.06
CA ALA A 303 13.18 12.75 18.01
C ALA A 303 14.41 13.65 18.23
N GLY A 304 14.58 14.67 17.38
CA GLY A 304 15.69 15.62 17.46
C GLY A 304 17.03 15.14 16.86
N SER A 305 17.11 13.91 16.35
CA SER A 305 18.32 13.34 15.73
C SER A 305 18.76 14.03 14.43
N ASN A 306 17.85 14.72 13.76
CA ASN A 306 17.96 15.29 12.42
C ASN A 306 18.42 14.27 11.34
N THR A 307 18.16 12.99 11.56
CA THR A 307 18.46 11.94 10.57
C THR A 307 17.52 12.02 9.38
N LEU A 308 17.89 11.40 8.26
CA LEU A 308 17.01 11.33 7.09
C LEU A 308 15.66 10.68 7.43
N ALA A 309 15.67 9.57 8.17
CA ALA A 309 14.45 8.86 8.58
C ALA A 309 13.54 9.74 9.45
N GLU A 310 14.08 10.47 10.41
CA GLU A 310 13.28 11.41 11.21
C GLU A 310 12.68 12.53 10.35
N ASN A 311 13.45 13.07 9.42
CA ASN A 311 12.97 14.11 8.51
C ASN A 311 11.86 13.59 7.59
N LEU A 312 11.95 12.33 7.14
CA LEU A 312 10.87 11.67 6.41
C LEU A 312 9.62 11.52 7.28
N TYR A 313 9.77 11.13 8.54
CA TYR A 313 8.65 10.99 9.46
C TYR A 313 7.92 12.32 9.69
N LYS A 314 8.69 13.38 10.00
CA LYS A 314 8.17 14.74 10.16
C LYS A 314 7.39 15.23 8.94
N THR A 315 7.84 14.84 7.74
CA THR A 315 7.28 15.34 6.48
C THR A 315 6.05 14.54 6.06
N TYR A 316 6.12 13.20 6.09
CA TYR A 316 5.14 12.33 5.44
C TYR A 316 4.23 11.56 6.39
N CYS A 317 4.58 11.41 7.66
CA CYS A 317 3.74 10.79 8.68
C CYS A 317 3.79 11.57 10.02
N PRO A 318 3.44 12.86 10.01
CA PRO A 318 3.59 13.74 11.16
C PRO A 318 2.76 13.30 12.38
N THR A 319 1.62 12.62 12.19
CA THR A 319 0.82 12.11 13.32
C THR A 319 1.56 10.97 14.00
N THR A 320 2.09 10.01 13.24
CA THR A 320 2.94 8.93 13.73
C THR A 320 4.18 9.47 14.43
N TYR A 321 4.83 10.49 13.86
CA TYR A 321 6.00 11.12 14.48
C TYR A 321 5.65 11.74 15.84
N LYS A 322 4.56 12.51 15.92
CA LYS A 322 4.12 13.12 17.16
C LYS A 322 3.74 12.06 18.21
N ASP A 323 2.87 11.13 17.85
CA ASP A 323 2.21 10.27 18.82
C ASP A 323 3.07 9.07 19.22
N LEU A 324 3.91 8.54 18.31
CA LEU A 324 4.71 7.32 18.54
C LEU A 324 6.22 7.56 18.69
N ILE A 325 6.75 8.73 18.30
CA ILE A 325 8.19 9.03 18.43
C ILE A 325 8.45 10.10 19.50
N GLN A 326 7.70 11.20 19.50
CA GLN A 326 7.87 12.25 20.51
C GLN A 326 7.19 11.90 21.84
N GLY A 327 6.10 11.13 21.78
CA GLY A 327 5.23 10.88 22.92
C GLY A 327 4.44 12.13 23.32
N THR A 328 3.39 11.96 24.12
CA THR A 328 2.71 13.09 24.76
C THR A 328 3.61 13.66 25.87
N GLU A 329 4.47 14.62 25.54
CA GLU A 329 5.00 15.55 26.55
C GLU A 329 3.81 16.31 27.17
N GLY A 330 3.30 15.85 28.32
CA GLY A 330 2.15 16.50 28.95
C GLY A 330 1.49 15.85 30.17
N SER A 331 1.95 14.70 30.67
CA SER A 331 1.48 14.18 31.97
C SER A 331 2.64 13.63 32.80
N GLY A 332 3.50 14.55 33.24
CA GLY A 332 4.31 14.28 34.43
C GLY A 332 3.39 14.15 35.64
N PRO A 333 3.69 13.27 36.61
CA PRO A 333 2.92 13.24 37.85
C PRO A 333 3.09 14.58 38.55
N GLY A 334 1.98 15.29 38.73
CA GLY A 334 1.91 16.40 39.66
C GLY A 334 2.29 15.90 41.05
N LYS A 335 3.19 16.66 41.67
CA LYS A 335 3.68 16.64 43.05
C LYS A 335 2.94 15.75 44.05
#